data_AF-A0A1V2GB07-F1
#
_entry.id   AF-A0A1V2GB07-F1
#
_cell.length_a   1.000
_cell.length_b   1.000
_cell.length_c   1.000
_cell.angle_alpha   90.00
_cell.angle_beta   90.00
_cell.angle_gamma   90.00
#
_symmetry.space_group_name_H-M   'P 1'
#
loop_
_entity.id
_entity.type
_entity.pdbx_description
1 polymer ?
#
loop_
_entity_poly.entity_id
_entity_poly.type
_entity_poly.pdbx_seq_one_letter_code
_entity_poly.pdbx_strand_id
1 'polypeptide(L)' 'MSDEIRRCKIVSMYEQPEGTFIKFAPVKFYDEGNNPHVGEQAIVEMDNGKVITVNPGEIHFIK' A
#
# COMPACT_ATOMS: atom_id res chain seq x y z
N MET A 1 20.19 -7.77 -5.94
CA MET A 1 19.19 -8.20 -4.93
C MET A 1 17.89 -8.24 -5.69
N SER A 2 17.21 -9.39 -5.78
CA SER A 2 16.05 -9.54 -6.64
C SER A 2 14.97 -8.52 -6.26
N ASP A 3 14.77 -7.52 -7.12
CA ASP A 3 13.54 -6.76 -7.21
C ASP A 3 12.42 -7.73 -7.62
N GLU A 4 12.00 -8.60 -6.69
CA GLU A 4 10.81 -9.42 -6.88
C GLU A 4 9.63 -8.46 -6.95
N ILE A 5 9.21 -8.15 -8.18
CA ILE A 5 7.97 -7.43 -8.47
C ILE A 5 6.84 -8.30 -7.91
N ARG A 6 6.39 -8.00 -6.68
CA ARG A 6 5.32 -8.73 -6.01
C ARG A 6 4.00 -8.09 -6.39
N ARG A 7 3.15 -8.82 -7.10
CA ARG A 7 1.78 -8.34 -7.36
C ARG A 7 0.96 -8.42 -6.07
N CYS A 8 0.14 -7.43 -5.82
CA CYS A 8 -0.78 -7.40 -4.68
C CYS A 8 -2.12 -6.81 -5.08
N LYS A 9 -3.18 -7.27 -4.43
CA LYS A 9 -4.51 -6.66 -4.50
C LYS A 9 -4.83 -5.91 -3.23
N ILE A 10 -5.54 -4.79 -3.37
CA ILE A 10 -5.93 -3.93 -2.25
C ILE A 10 -7.34 -4.34 -1.81
N VAL A 11 -7.46 -5.12 -0.74
CA VAL A 11 -8.77 -5.67 -0.30
C VAL A 11 -9.66 -4.64 0.39
N SER A 12 -9.12 -3.48 0.77
CA SER A 12 -9.89 -2.38 1.38
C SER A 12 -10.82 -1.67 0.39
N MET A 13 -10.49 -1.70 -0.90
CA MET A 13 -11.30 -1.07 -1.94
C MET A 13 -12.36 -2.04 -2.47
N TYR A 14 -13.55 -1.52 -2.78
CA TYR A 14 -14.67 -2.30 -3.30
C TYR A 14 -14.30 -3.13 -4.55
N GLU A 15 -13.55 -2.52 -5.48
CA GLU A 15 -13.12 -3.16 -6.72
C GLU A 15 -11.88 -4.06 -6.57
N GLN A 16 -11.29 -4.13 -5.37
CA GLN A 16 -10.05 -4.85 -5.07
C GLN A 16 -8.95 -4.69 -6.14
N PRO A 17 -8.58 -3.44 -6.47
CA PRO A 17 -7.66 -3.19 -7.56
C PRO A 17 -6.33 -3.89 -7.31
N GLU A 18 -5.77 -4.41 -8.39
CA GLU A 18 -4.46 -5.02 -8.42
C GLU A 18 -3.39 -3.97 -8.67
N GLY A 19 -2.17 -4.30 -8.27
CA GLY A 19 -1.01 -3.47 -8.49
C GLY A 19 0.27 -4.21 -8.15
N THR A 20 1.35 -3.46 -8.21
CA THR A 20 2.70 -3.90 -7.88
C THR A 20 3.08 -3.34 -6.53
N PHE A 21 3.38 -4.24 -5.58
CA PHE A 21 3.98 -3.86 -4.32
C PHE A 21 5.41 -3.37 -4.55
N ILE A 22 5.68 -2.14 -4.12
CA ILE A 22 7.00 -1.52 -4.22
C ILE A 22 7.79 -1.80 -2.94
N LYS A 23 7.28 -1.34 -1.78
CA LYS A 23 7.93 -1.46 -0.48
C LYS A 23 7.01 -1.05 0.67
N PHE A 24 7.39 -1.41 1.89
CA PHE A 24 6.87 -0.78 3.10
C PHE A 24 7.67 0.48 3.43
N ALA A 25 6.97 1.54 3.82
CA ALA A 25 7.59 2.80 4.25
C ALA A 25 6.82 3.43 5.41
N PRO A 26 7.51 4.05 6.38
CA PRO A 26 6.85 4.81 7.44
C PRO A 26 6.25 6.09 6.85
N VAL A 27 4.94 6.25 6.96
CA VAL A 27 4.22 7.45 6.52
C VAL A 27 3.67 8.15 7.75
N LYS A 28 3.85 9.47 7.79
CA LYS A 28 3.21 10.33 8.79
C LYS A 28 1.78 10.61 8.35
N PHE A 29 0.82 10.19 9.15
CA PHE A 29 -0.58 10.57 9.02
C PHE A 29 -1.02 11.33 10.25
N TYR A 30 -2.04 12.17 10.06
CA TYR A 30 -2.67 12.92 11.14
C TYR A 30 -4.02 12.29 11.41
N ASP A 31 -4.32 11.98 12.67
CA ASP A 31 -5.65 11.54 13.07
C ASP A 31 -6.64 12.72 13.12
N GLU A 32 -7.90 12.46 13.47
CA GLU A 32 -8.94 13.51 13.61
C GLU A 32 -8.60 14.56 14.68
N GLY A 33 -7.76 14.22 15.67
CA GLY A 33 -7.20 15.13 16.66
C GLY A 33 -5.96 15.90 16.20
N ASN A 34 -5.54 15.75 14.94
CA ASN A 34 -4.34 16.37 14.35
C ASN A 34 -3.03 15.97 15.05
N ASN A 35 -2.97 14.80 15.70
CA ASN A 35 -1.76 14.25 16.27
C ASN A 35 -0.97 13.50 15.19
N PRO A 36 0.34 13.75 15.06
CA PRO A 36 1.15 13.06 14.07
C PRO A 36 1.40 11.61 14.52
N HIS A 37 0.86 10.66 13.77
CA HIS A 37 1.13 9.24 13.92
C HIS A 37 2.05 8.77 12.79
N VAL A 38 3.08 8.01 13.16
CA VAL A 38 3.93 7.30 12.19
C VAL A 38 3.43 5.87 12.15
N GLY A 39 2.93 5.44 10.99
CA GLY A 39 2.60 4.04 10.78
C GLY A 39 3.26 3.53 9.51
N GLU A 40 3.55 2.23 9.51
CA GLU A 40 4.05 1.55 8.34
C GLU A 40 2.93 1.43 7.31
N GLN A 41 3.19 1.91 6.09
CA GLN A 41 2.28 1.82 4.95
C GLN A 41 2.93 1.01 3.84
N ALA A 42 2.12 0.25 3.12
CA ALA A 42 2.52 -0.39 1.88
C ALA A 42 2.40 0.60 0.72
N ILE A 43 3.47 0.76 -0.05
CA ILE A 43 3.46 1.52 -1.30
C ILE A 43 3.15 0.54 -2.43
N VAL A 44 2.05 0.80 -3.13
CA VAL A 44 1.56 -0.01 -4.25
C VAL A 44 1.41 0.88 -5.48
N GLU A 45 2.00 0.44 -6.59
CA GLU A 45 1.78 1.03 -7.91
C GLU A 45 0.65 0.28 -8.61
N MET A 46 -0.51 0.92 -8.74
CA MET A 46 -1.66 0.34 -9.43
C MET A 46 -1.40 0.24 -10.93
N ASP A 47 -2.08 -0.69 -11.62
CA ASP A 47 -1.93 -0.91 -13.06
C ASP A 47 -2.26 0.33 -13.93
N ASN A 48 -2.95 1.32 -13.37
CA ASN A 48 -3.20 2.62 -14.02
C ASN A 48 -2.03 3.62 -13.90
N GLY A 49 -0.88 3.20 -13.36
CA GLY A 49 0.31 4.02 -13.14
C GLY A 49 0.24 4.93 -11.91
N LYS A 50 -0.82 4.83 -11.10
CA LYS A 50 -0.96 5.60 -9.86
C LYS A 50 -0.32 4.86 -8.69
N VAL A 51 0.59 5.54 -8.00
CA VAL A 51 1.15 5.06 -6.74
C VAL A 51 0.24 5.47 -5.59
N ILE A 52 -0.18 4.50 -4.78
CA ILE A 52 -0.97 4.71 -3.57
C ILE A 52 -0.26 4.14 -2.35
N THR A 53 -0.61 4.69 -1.19
CA THR A 53 -0.22 4.14 0.11
C THR A 53 -1.46 3.55 0.75
N VAL A 54 -1.32 2.32 1.25
CA VAL A 54 -2.40 1.56 1.89
C VAL A 54 -1.86 0.86 3.12
N ASN A 55 -2.73 0.49 4.06
CA ASN A 55 -2.26 -0.20 5.24
C ASN A 55 -1.74 -1.60 4.88
N PRO A 56 -0.69 -2.10 5.56
CA PRO A 56 -0.15 -3.44 5.32
C PRO A 56 -1.20 -4.56 5.49
N GLY A 57 -2.18 -4.38 6.38
CA GLY A 57 -3.29 -5.33 6.55
C GLY A 57 -4.34 -5.31 5.44
N GLU A 58 -4.28 -4.33 4.54
CA GLU A 58 -5.24 -4.13 3.46
C GLU A 58 -4.70 -4.60 2.10
N ILE A 59 -3.50 -5.18 2.07
CA ILE A 59 -2.91 -5.77 0.87
C ILE A 59 -2.86 -7.29 0.96
N HIS A 60 -3.22 -7.96 -0.12
CA HIS A 60 -2.99 -9.39 -0.29
C HIS A 60 -2.04 -9.62 -1.45
N PHE A 61 -0.92 -10.28 -1.17
CA PHE A 61 0.01 -10.69 -2.22
C PHE A 61 -0.60 -11.78 -3.09
N ILE A 62 -0.50 -11.60 -4.40
CA ILE A 62 -0.95 -12.56 -5.41
C ILE A 62 0.32 -13.24 -5.94
N LYS A 63 0.32 -14.57 -5.94
CA LYS A 63 1.47 -15.41 -6.30
C LYS A 63 1.51 -15.70 -7.80
#